data_AF-A0A5T6BNJ9-F1
#
_entry.id   AF-A0A5T6BNJ9-F1
#
_cell.length_a   1.000
_cell.length_b   1.000
_cell.length_c   1.000
_cell.angle_alpha   90.00
_cell.angle_beta   90.00
_cell.angle_gamma   90.00
#
_symmetry.space_group_name_H-M   'P 1'
#
loop_
_entity.id
_entity.type
_entity.pdbx_description
1 polymer ?
#
loop_
_entity_poly.entity_id
_entity_poly.type
_entity_poly.pdbx_seq_one_letter_code
_entity_poly.pdbx_strand_id
1 'polypeptide(L)'
;GEFSCERYDHDFGGWVESECLGLYLIDDREQCRVYELEERVKELDAREISLPERSSMLHRTDFHDDYQTVMAYKVSEVIDAIRAAGIRIKGGE
;
A
#
# COMPACT_ATOMS: atom_id res chain seq x y z
N GLY A 1 39.70 -10.60 5.56
CA GLY A 1 39.93 -11.98 5.07
C GLY A 1 38.67 -12.73 5.36
N GLU A 2 37.95 -13.10 4.30
CA GLU A 2 36.73 -13.88 4.40
C GLU A 2 37.15 -15.34 4.65
N PHE A 3 36.73 -15.91 5.77
CA PHE A 3 37.04 -17.29 6.11
C PHE A 3 35.87 -18.17 5.65
N SER A 4 35.99 -18.77 4.46
CA SER A 4 35.10 -19.87 4.04
C SER A 4 35.56 -21.15 4.76
N CYS A 5 34.84 -21.54 5.82
CA CYS A 5 35.07 -22.84 6.45
C CYS A 5 34.23 -23.88 5.71
N GLU A 6 34.76 -24.34 4.57
CA GLU A 6 34.15 -25.43 3.82
C GLU A 6 34.26 -26.72 4.65
N ARG A 7 33.16 -27.48 4.80
CA ARG A 7 33.19 -28.80 5.43
C ARG A 7 33.89 -29.77 4.47
N TYR A 8 35.09 -30.22 4.84
CA TYR A 8 35.80 -31.24 4.08
C TYR A 8 35.06 -32.58 4.15
N ASP A 9 34.55 -33.06 3.02
CA ASP A 9 33.90 -34.36 2.92
C ASP A 9 34.98 -35.45 2.71
N HIS A 10 35.19 -36.27 3.75
CA HIS A 10 36.19 -37.33 3.73
C HIS A 10 35.79 -38.55 2.89
N ASP A 11 34.50 -38.72 2.57
CA ASP A 11 34.02 -39.83 1.75
C ASP A 11 34.20 -39.54 0.26
N PHE A 12 34.13 -38.26 -0.14
CA PHE A 12 34.24 -37.84 -1.55
C PHE A 12 35.60 -37.21 -1.91
N GLY A 13 36.44 -36.86 -0.93
CA GLY A 13 37.81 -36.38 -1.17
C GLY A 13 37.88 -35.03 -1.90
N GLY A 14 36.92 -34.15 -1.62
CA GLY A 14 36.84 -32.83 -2.24
C GLY A 14 36.09 -31.82 -1.36
N TRP A 15 36.32 -30.55 -1.62
CA TRP A 15 35.55 -29.47 -1.02
C TRP A 15 34.22 -29.35 -1.75
N VAL A 16 33.11 -29.46 -1.01
CA VAL A 16 31.78 -29.20 -1.56
C VAL A 16 31.60 -27.68 -1.56
N GLU A 17 31.26 -27.11 -2.72
CA GLU A 17 30.85 -25.70 -2.81
C GLU A 17 29.63 -25.52 -1.90
N SER A 18 29.87 -25.00 -0.69
CA SER A 18 28.80 -24.70 0.24
C SER A 18 27.98 -23.60 -0.38
N GLU A 19 26.72 -23.91 -0.70
CA GLU A 19 25.69 -22.89 -0.86
C GLU A 19 25.84 -21.92 0.31
N CYS A 20 26.04 -20.64 0.01
CA CYS A 20 26.12 -19.60 1.02
C CYS A 20 24.77 -19.59 1.76
N LEU A 21 24.65 -20.34 2.84
CA LEU A 21 23.55 -20.27 3.80
C LEU A 21 23.70 -18.95 4.56
N GLY A 22 23.47 -17.85 3.86
CA GLY A 22 23.21 -16.55 4.44
C GLY A 22 21.83 -16.59 5.10
N LEU A 23 21.72 -17.24 6.25
CA LEU A 23 20.63 -16.94 7.17
C LEU A 23 20.83 -15.47 7.57
N TYR A 24 20.08 -14.58 6.92
CA TYR A 24 19.80 -13.27 7.49
C TYR A 24 19.02 -13.55 8.77
N LEU A 25 19.73 -13.58 9.90
CA LEU A 25 19.13 -13.43 11.22
C LEU A 25 18.50 -12.04 11.20
N ILE A 26 17.23 -11.97 10.80
CA ILE A 26 16.46 -10.74 10.93
C ILE A 26 16.41 -10.49 12.43
N ASP A 27 17.17 -9.49 12.89
CA ASP A 27 17.16 -9.00 14.26
C ASP A 27 15.71 -8.97 14.74
N ASP A 28 15.40 -9.54 15.91
CA ASP A 28 14.02 -9.66 16.40
C ASP A 28 13.31 -8.28 16.38
N ARG A 29 14.08 -7.20 16.53
CA ARG A 29 13.63 -5.82 16.36
C ARG A 29 13.21 -5.48 14.93
N GLU A 30 13.95 -5.90 13.92
CA GLU A 30 13.57 -5.69 12.51
C GLU A 30 12.34 -6.53 12.16
N GLN A 31 12.18 -7.74 12.71
CA GLN A 31 10.94 -8.53 12.55
C GLN A 31 9.72 -7.83 13.16
N CYS A 32 9.84 -7.29 14.38
CA CYS A 32 8.77 -6.49 14.99
C CYS A 32 8.41 -5.27 14.14
N ARG A 33 9.41 -4.55 13.62
CA ARG A 33 9.18 -3.39 12.75
C ARG A 33 8.46 -3.75 11.46
N VAL A 34 8.83 -4.86 10.81
CA VAL A 34 8.16 -5.35 9.61
C VAL A 34 6.71 -5.72 9.92
N TYR A 35 6.47 -6.44 11.01
CA TYR A 35 5.12 -6.82 11.43
C TYR A 35 4.23 -5.60 11.71
N GLU A 36 4.72 -4.62 12.46
CA GLU A 36 3.99 -3.35 12.73
C GLU A 36 3.67 -2.59 11.44
N LEU A 37 4.60 -2.57 10.48
CA LEU A 37 4.38 -1.94 9.18
C LEU A 37 3.34 -2.69 8.36
N GLU A 38 3.40 -4.02 8.34
CA GLU A 38 2.41 -4.85 7.64
C GLU A 38 1.01 -4.69 8.22
N GLU A 39 0.87 -4.62 9.54
CA GLU A 39 -0.42 -4.37 10.20
C GLU A 39 -0.95 -2.98 9.83
N ARG A 40 -0.09 -1.96 9.85
CA ARG A 40 -0.49 -0.59 9.48
C ARG A 40 -0.84 -0.46 7.99
N VAL A 41 -0.14 -1.18 7.11
CA VAL A 41 -0.48 -1.23 5.67
C VAL A 41 -1.84 -1.90 5.48
N LYS A 42 -2.09 -3.05 6.13
CA LYS A 42 -3.40 -3.72 6.08
C LYS A 42 -4.54 -2.82 6.58
N GLU A 43 -4.29 -2.07 7.65
CA GLU A 43 -5.26 -1.13 8.19
C GLU A 43 -5.57 -0.01 7.17
N LEU A 44 -4.52 0.57 6.55
CA LEU A 44 -4.67 1.62 5.54
C LEU A 44 -5.38 1.12 4.26
N ASP A 45 -5.05 -0.09 3.79
CA ASP A 45 -5.66 -0.70 2.61
C ASP A 45 -7.13 -1.10 2.82
N ALA A 46 -7.54 -1.30 4.08
CA ALA A 46 -8.91 -1.57 4.46
C ALA A 46 -9.76 -0.31 4.64
N ARG A 47 -9.14 0.87 4.79
CA ARG A 47 -9.87 2.14 4.92
C ARG A 47 -10.53 2.51 3.59
N GLU A 48 -11.80 2.89 3.67
CA GLU A 48 -12.58 3.39 2.53
C GLU A 48 -13.22 4.71 2.88
N ILE A 49 -13.44 5.55 1.88
CA ILE A 49 -14.19 6.80 2.03
C ILE A 49 -15.60 6.65 1.43
N SER A 50 -16.58 7.30 2.07
CA SER A 50 -17.92 7.46 1.50
C SER A 50 -18.01 8.82 0.85
N LEU A 51 -18.40 8.86 -0.43
CA LEU A 51 -18.76 10.12 -1.05
C LEU A 51 -20.09 10.62 -0.48
N PRO A 52 -20.27 11.95 -0.39
CA PRO A 52 -21.57 12.53 -0.07
C PRO A 52 -22.60 12.18 -1.15
N GLU A 53 -23.88 12.23 -0.79
CA GLU A 53 -24.98 12.00 -1.72
C GLU A 53 -24.90 12.97 -2.91
N ARG A 54 -25.09 12.46 -4.13
CA ARG A 54 -25.05 13.27 -5.34
C ARG A 54 -26.21 14.28 -5.30
N SER A 55 -25.91 15.53 -4.98
CA SER A 55 -26.89 16.61 -5.12
C SER A 55 -26.98 17.02 -6.59
N SER A 56 -28.16 16.79 -7.18
CA SER A 56 -28.45 17.26 -8.53
C SER A 56 -28.74 18.76 -8.50
N MET A 57 -27.97 19.55 -9.25
CA MET A 57 -28.26 20.97 -9.43
C MET A 57 -29.55 21.24 -10.23
N LEU A 58 -30.16 20.21 -10.83
CA LEU A 58 -31.29 20.34 -11.75
C LEU A 58 -32.64 20.67 -11.08
N HIS A 59 -32.77 20.55 -9.75
CA HIS A 59 -34.06 20.66 -9.06
C HIS A 59 -34.12 21.68 -7.91
N ARG A 60 -33.10 22.54 -7.74
CA ARG A 60 -33.11 23.58 -6.70
C ARG A 60 -33.71 24.88 -7.22
N THR A 61 -34.82 25.31 -6.61
CA THR A 61 -35.58 26.53 -6.93
C THR A 61 -35.00 27.79 -6.27
N ASP A 62 -33.97 27.66 -5.43
CA ASP A 62 -33.35 28.72 -4.63
C ASP A 62 -31.92 29.08 -5.12
N PHE A 63 -31.62 28.87 -6.40
CA PHE A 63 -30.30 29.21 -6.96
C PHE A 63 -30.05 30.72 -6.83
N HIS A 64 -29.16 31.09 -5.89
CA HIS A 64 -28.58 32.42 -5.75
C HIS A 64 -27.31 32.49 -6.60
N ASP A 65 -27.15 33.58 -7.37
CA ASP A 65 -26.02 33.81 -8.31
C ASP A 65 -24.64 33.70 -7.63
N ASP A 66 -24.59 33.90 -6.31
CA ASP A 66 -23.42 33.79 -5.45
C ASP A 66 -22.93 32.34 -5.22
N TYR A 67 -23.65 31.32 -5.72
CA TYR A 67 -23.17 29.93 -5.72
C TYR A 67 -22.30 29.56 -6.93
N GLN A 68 -22.05 30.48 -7.87
CA GLN A 68 -21.29 30.21 -9.10
C GLN A 68 -19.75 30.31 -8.98
N THR A 69 -19.19 30.54 -7.79
CA THR A 69 -17.72 30.75 -7.65
C THR A 69 -16.95 29.64 -6.93
N VAL A 70 -17.61 28.58 -6.44
CA VAL A 70 -16.87 27.39 -5.96
C VAL A 70 -16.86 26.37 -7.08
N MET A 71 -15.74 26.31 -7.81
CA MET A 71 -15.47 25.38 -8.92
C MET A 71 -16.06 23.99 -8.65
N ALA A 72 -17.18 23.68 -9.28
CA ALA A 72 -17.78 22.36 -9.19
C ALA A 72 -17.03 21.43 -10.15
N TYR A 73 -16.16 20.56 -9.61
CA TYR A 73 -15.53 19.50 -10.39
C TYR A 73 -16.55 18.47 -10.85
N LYS A 74 -16.37 17.87 -12.03
CA LYS A 74 -17.22 16.77 -12.46
C LYS A 74 -17.04 15.58 -11.52
N VAL A 75 -18.15 14.95 -11.15
CA VAL A 75 -18.14 13.79 -10.23
C VAL A 75 -17.22 12.67 -10.73
N SER A 76 -17.18 12.42 -12.04
CA SER A 76 -16.27 11.43 -12.63
C SER A 76 -14.79 11.80 -12.43
N GLU A 77 -14.41 13.06 -12.65
CA GLU A 77 -13.02 13.52 -12.49
C GLU A 77 -12.56 13.44 -11.04
N VAL A 78 -13.46 13.71 -10.08
CA VAL A 78 -13.18 13.57 -8.64
C VAL A 78 -13.00 12.10 -8.25
N ILE A 79 -13.87 11.21 -8.75
CA ILE A 79 -13.77 9.77 -8.50
C ILE A 79 -12.47 9.21 -9.07
N ASP A 80 -12.11 9.59 -10.30
CA ASP A 80 -10.88 9.15 -10.97
C ASP A 80 -9.64 9.64 -10.21
N ALA A 81 -9.62 10.90 -9.76
CA ALA A 81 -8.52 11.45 -8.97
C ALA A 81 -8.34 10.71 -7.63
N ILE A 82 -9.43 10.38 -6.93
CA ILE A 82 -9.40 9.63 -5.68
C ILE A 82 -8.85 8.21 -5.90
N ARG A 83 -9.29 7.52 -6.97
CA ARG A 83 -8.77 6.19 -7.33
C ARG A 83 -7.30 6.24 -7.74
N ALA A 84 -6.89 7.25 -8.50
CA ALA A 84 -5.49 7.46 -8.89
C ALA A 84 -4.58 7.69 -7.67
N ALA A 85 -5.11 8.25 -6.58
CA ALA A 85 -4.43 8.36 -5.29
C ALA A 85 -4.40 7.05 -4.47
N GLY A 86 -4.96 5.95 -4.99
CA GLY A 86 -5.01 4.64 -4.32
C GLY A 86 -6.06 4.54 -3.21
N ILE A 87 -6.99 5.50 -3.12
CA ILE A 87 -8.02 5.51 -2.06
C ILE A 87 -9.25 4.75 -2.53
N ARG A 88 -9.73 3.82 -1.70
CA ARG A 88 -10.95 3.05 -1.96
C ARG A 88 -12.20 3.87 -1.66
N ILE A 89 -13.19 3.78 -2.54
CA ILE A 89 -14.48 4.46 -2.38
C ILE A 89 -15.55 3.40 -2.13
N LYS A 90 -16.31 3.55 -1.04
CA LYS A 90 -17.39 2.64 -0.69
C LYS A 90 -18.52 2.71 -1.72
N GLY A 91 -18.82 1.59 -2.37
CA GLY A 91 -19.96 1.46 -3.29
C GLY A 91 -19.86 2.25 -4.60
N GLY A 92 -18.66 2.68 -5.02
CA GLY A 92 -18.45 3.40 -6.28
C GLY A 92 -17.87 2.52 -7.38
N GLU A 93 -18.69 2.17 -8.38
CA GLU A 93 -18.24 1.93 -9.77
C GLU A 93 -17.82 3.24 -10.45
#